data_AF-A0A376ZTL1-F1
#
_entry.id   AF-A0A376ZTL1-F1
#
_cell.length_a   1.000
_cell.length_b   1.000
_cell.length_c   1.000
_cell.angle_alpha   90.00
_cell.angle_beta   90.00
_cell.angle_gamma   90.00
#
_symmetry.space_group_name_H-M   'P 1'
#
loop_
_entity.id
_entity.type
_entity.pdbx_description
1 polymer ?
#
loop_
_entity_poly.entity_id
_entity_poly.type
_entity_poly.pdbx_seq_one_letter_code
_entity_poly.pdbx_strand_id
1 'polypeptide(L)' 'MKPWKATGRGLHIHAAEDLYDVSYSHHWYGKDLLARLAQFDLIDSKTLVAHGLYLSKDDITLLNQRDAFLVHNAVQT' A
#
# COMPACT_ATOMS: atom_id res chain seq x y z
N MET A 1 -2.84 -10.80 18.51
CA MET A 1 -1.99 -9.75 17.90
C MET A 1 -1.37 -10.31 16.61
N LYS A 2 -1.38 -9.56 15.50
CA LYS A 2 -0.79 -10.06 14.23
C LYS A 2 0.74 -10.22 14.35
N PRO A 3 1.39 -11.19 13.68
CA PRO A 3 2.81 -11.53 13.91
C PRO A 3 3.79 -10.35 13.72
N TRP A 4 3.56 -9.48 12.74
CA TRP A 4 4.39 -8.29 12.51
C TRP A 4 4.27 -7.26 13.65
N LYS A 5 3.07 -7.08 14.20
CA LYS A 5 2.84 -6.24 15.39
C LYS A 5 3.55 -6.81 16.62
N ALA A 6 3.56 -8.14 16.79
CA ALA A 6 4.24 -8.80 17.90
C ALA A 6 5.77 -8.68 17.86
N THR A 7 6.34 -8.69 16.65
CA THR A 7 7.80 -8.60 16.45
C THR A 7 8.30 -7.17 16.32
N GLY A 8 7.39 -6.19 16.18
CA GLY A 8 7.72 -4.79 15.93
C GLY A 8 8.34 -4.53 14.55
N ARG A 9 8.33 -5.51 13.63
CA ARG A 9 8.87 -5.38 12.27
C ARG A 9 7.94 -4.55 11.39
N GLY A 10 8.53 -3.82 10.45
CA GLY A 10 7.80 -3.10 9.40
C GLY A 10 7.43 -3.98 8.21
N LEU A 11 6.63 -3.42 7.31
CA LEU A 11 6.22 -4.03 6.06
C LEU A 11 6.79 -3.23 4.89
N HIS A 12 7.52 -3.90 4.00
CA HIS A 12 7.85 -3.38 2.68
C HIS A 12 6.98 -4.13 1.66
N ILE A 13 6.24 -3.41 0.82
CA ILE A 13 5.41 -4.02 -0.22
C ILE A 13 5.47 -3.22 -1.52
N HIS A 14 5.53 -3.90 -2.66
CA HIS A 14 5.32 -3.31 -3.98
C HIS A 14 3.81 -3.22 -4.21
N ALA A 15 3.30 -2.03 -4.49
CA ALA A 15 1.88 -1.82 -4.74
C ALA A 15 1.64 -0.63 -5.64
N ALA A 16 0.57 -0.72 -6.45
CA ALA A 16 0.25 0.27 -7.47
C ALA A 16 1.45 0.56 -8.39
N GLU A 17 2.20 -0.50 -8.72
CA GLU A 17 3.32 -0.45 -9.66
C GLU A 17 2.79 -0.48 -11.09
N ASP A 18 1.78 -1.33 -11.36
CA ASP A 18 1.11 -1.44 -12.65
C ASP A 18 -0.39 -1.11 -12.53
N LEU A 19 -1.02 -0.70 -13.64
CA LEU A 19 -2.48 -0.51 -13.72
C LEU A 19 -3.25 -1.78 -13.36
N TYR A 20 -2.65 -2.95 -13.61
CA TYR A 20 -3.24 -4.22 -13.27
C TYR A 20 -3.36 -4.43 -11.76
N ASP A 21 -2.43 -3.92 -10.95
CA ASP A 21 -2.49 -4.07 -9.48
C ASP A 21 -3.78 -3.47 -8.90
N VAL A 22 -4.11 -2.27 -9.37
CA VAL A 22 -5.29 -1.51 -8.94
C VAL A 22 -6.55 -2.15 -9.49
N SER A 23 -6.60 -2.38 -10.81
CA SER A 23 -7.79 -2.94 -11.46
C SER A 23 -8.12 -4.36 -10.99
N TYR A 24 -7.12 -5.19 -10.69
CA TYR A 24 -7.30 -6.51 -10.11
C TYR A 24 -7.98 -6.43 -8.74
N SER A 25 -7.55 -5.49 -7.89
CA SER A 25 -8.17 -5.30 -6.57
C SER A 25 -9.65 -4.90 -6.69
N HIS A 26 -9.97 -3.98 -7.59
CA HIS A 26 -11.37 -3.60 -7.84
C HIS A 26 -12.19 -4.73 -8.43
N HIS A 27 -11.67 -5.45 -9.42
CA HIS A 27 -12.41 -6.51 -10.10
C HIS A 27 -12.78 -7.65 -9.14
N TRP A 28 -11.82 -8.11 -8.33
CA TRP A 28 -12.01 -9.28 -7.47
C TRP A 28 -12.55 -8.96 -6.08
N TYR A 29 -12.31 -7.75 -5.57
CA TYR A 29 -12.61 -7.39 -4.18
C TYR A 29 -13.47 -6.13 -4.05
N GLY A 30 -13.80 -5.44 -5.15
CA GLY A 30 -14.63 -4.23 -5.14
C GLY A 30 -14.00 -3.06 -4.38
N LYS A 31 -12.67 -3.03 -4.23
CA LYS A 31 -11.94 -2.04 -3.42
C LYS A 31 -10.63 -1.62 -4.07
N ASP A 32 -10.28 -0.36 -3.87
CA ASP A 32 -8.93 0.14 -4.14
C ASP A 32 -7.88 -0.69 -3.39
N LEU A 33 -6.73 -0.89 -4.02
CA LEU A 33 -5.68 -1.78 -3.54
C LEU A 33 -5.22 -1.39 -2.13
N LEU A 34 -4.92 -0.12 -1.88
CA LEU A 34 -4.43 0.34 -0.57
C LEU A 34 -5.53 0.39 0.48
N ALA A 35 -6.77 0.72 0.11
CA ALA A 35 -7.91 0.61 1.02
C ALA A 35 -8.11 -0.84 1.50
N ARG A 36 -7.93 -1.81 0.59
CA ARG A 36 -7.98 -3.24 0.92
C ARG A 36 -6.84 -3.65 1.85
N LEU A 37 -5.61 -3.21 1.60
CA LEU A 37 -4.47 -3.46 2.50
C LEU A 37 -4.69 -2.86 3.89
N ALA A 38 -5.22 -1.64 3.96
CA ALA A 38 -5.51 -0.98 5.24
C ALA A 38 -6.58 -1.72 6.06
N GLN A 39 -7.58 -2.36 5.42
CA GLN A 39 -8.55 -3.21 6.11
C GLN A 39 -7.89 -4.36 6.88
N PHE A 40 -6.71 -4.81 6.46
CA PHE A 40 -5.93 -5.85 7.12
C PHE A 40 -4.81 -5.30 8.02
N ASP A 41 -4.88 -4.04 8.45
CA ASP A 41 -3.84 -3.41 9.29
C ASP A 41 -2.42 -3.51 8.67
N LEU A 42 -2.34 -3.46 7.34
CA LEU A 42 -1.07 -3.52 6.61
C LEU A 42 -0.55 -2.13 6.21
N ILE A 43 -1.27 -1.06 6.52
CA ILE A 43 -0.88 0.33 6.25
C ILE A 43 -0.82 1.09 7.58
N ASP A 44 0.38 1.39 8.04
CA ASP A 44 0.70 2.14 9.25
C ASP A 44 2.08 2.82 9.15
N SER A 45 2.55 3.43 10.23
CA SER A 45 3.83 4.14 10.31
C SER A 45 5.09 3.28 10.15
N LYS A 46 4.93 1.95 10.03
CA LYS A 46 6.03 1.02 9.72
C LYS A 46 5.88 0.40 8.34
N THR A 47 4.98 0.94 7.52
CA THR A 47 4.72 0.46 6.17
C THR A 47 5.46 1.31 5.15
N LEU A 48 6.11 0.65 4.20
CA LEU A 48 6.79 1.23 3.05
C LEU A 48 6.17 0.64 1.79
N VAL A 49 5.50 1.49 1.02
CA VAL A 49 4.95 1.17 -0.29
C VAL A 49 5.97 1.55 -1.36
N ALA A 50 6.47 0.58 -2.11
CA ALA A 50 7.37 0.80 -3.23
C ALA A 50 6.58 1.05 -4.52
N HIS A 51 7.15 1.88 -5.40
CA HIS A 51 6.60 2.32 -6.68
C HIS A 51 5.48 3.34 -6.56
N GLY A 52 4.26 2.92 -6.27
CA GLY A 52 3.09 3.79 -6.18
C GLY A 52 2.87 4.69 -7.41
N LEU A 53 3.06 4.15 -8.61
CA LEU A 53 2.82 4.86 -9.86
C LEU A 53 1.33 5.16 -10.09
N TYR A 54 0.45 4.26 -9.64
CA TYR A 54 -0.99 4.34 -9.87
C TYR A 54 -1.79 4.59 -8.59
N LEU A 55 -1.34 5.54 -7.76
CA LEU A 55 -2.06 5.96 -6.56
C LEU A 55 -3.19 6.93 -6.90
N SER A 56 -4.38 6.67 -6.35
CA SER A 56 -5.49 7.63 -6.35
C SER A 56 -5.29 8.73 -5.30
N LYS A 57 -6.15 9.77 -5.33
CA LYS A 57 -6.17 10.80 -4.29
C LYS A 57 -6.52 10.23 -2.91
N ASP A 58 -7.38 9.21 -2.88
CA ASP A 58 -7.79 8.56 -1.65
C ASP A 58 -6.66 7.69 -1.09
N ASP A 59 -5.89 7.04 -1.96
CA ASP A 59 -4.69 6.31 -1.58
C ASP A 59 -3.64 7.23 -0.95
N ILE A 60 -3.35 8.38 -1.59
CA ILE A 60 -2.41 9.38 -1.06
C ILE A 60 -2.89 9.89 0.30
N THR A 61 -4.19 10.20 0.41
CA THR A 61 -4.80 10.65 1.67
C THR A 61 -4.65 9.59 2.76
N LEU A 62 -4.91 8.32 2.43
CA LEU A 62 -4.78 7.19 3.35
C LEU A 62 -3.33 7.01 3.83
N LEU A 63 -2.34 7.06 2.92
CA LEU A 63 -0.93 6.95 3.30
C LEU A 63 -0.51 8.06 4.26
N ASN A 64 -0.88 9.31 3.95
CA ASN A 64 -0.60 10.46 4.81
C ASN A 64 -1.27 10.35 6.19
N GLN A 65 -2.54 9.92 6.24
CA GLN A 65 -3.28 9.73 7.49
C GLN A 65 -2.68 8.62 8.38
N ARG A 66 -2.03 7.63 7.76
CA ARG A 66 -1.44 6.47 8.45
C ARG A 66 0.04 6.63 8.74
N ASP A 67 0.63 7.77 8.35
CA ASP A 67 2.08 8.04 8.45
C ASP A 67 2.93 6.98 7.74
N ALA A 68 2.39 6.39 6.68
CA ALA A 68 3.07 5.36 5.89
C ALA A 68 4.03 6.00 4.88
N PHE A 69 5.07 5.28 4.51
CA PHE A 69 6.11 5.74 3.61
C PHE A 69 5.82 5.33 2.16
N LEU A 70 6.08 6.23 1.23
CA LEU A 70 6.13 5.95 -0.21
C LEU A 70 7.60 6.01 -0.68
N VAL A 71 8.07 4.96 -1.34
CA VAL A 71 9.37 4.94 -2.01
C VAL A 71 9.15 4.97 -3.51
N HIS A 72 9.41 6.14 -4.09
CA HIS A 72 9.33 6.33 -5.52
C HIS A 72 10.62 5.85 -6.20
N ASN A 73 10.54 4.73 -6.92
CA ASN A 73 11.63 4.25 -7.76
C ASN A 73 11.39 4.67 -9.22
N ALA A 74 11.86 5.87 -9.56
CA ALA A 74 11.59 6.52 -10.85
C ALA A 74 12.19 5.79 -12.07
N VAL A 75 13.17 4.90 -11.86
CA VAL A 75 13.80 4.12 -12.93
C VAL A 75 13.50 2.64 -12.68
N GLN A 76 12.71 2.05 -13.56
CA GLN A 76 12.51 0.60 -13.65
C GLN A 76 13.12 0.13 -14.96
N THR A 77 14.13 -0.73 -14.87
CA THR A 77 14.79 -1.37 -16.03
C THR A 77 14.06 -2.60 -16.49
#